data_AF-A0AB34JX63-F1
#
_entry.id   AF-A0AB34JX63-F1
#
_cell.length_a   1.000
_cell.length_b   1.000
_cell.length_c   1.000
_cell.angle_alpha   90.00
_cell.angle_beta   90.00
_cell.angle_gamma   90.00
#
_symmetry.space_group_name_H-M   'P 1'
#
loop_
_entity.id
_entity.type
_entity.pdbx_description
1 polymer ?
#
loop_
_entity_poly.entity_id
_entity_poly.type
_entity_poly.pdbx_seq_one_letter_code
_entity_poly.pdbx_strand_id
1 'polypeptide(L)'
;MVRGALVMPIAEPVRSPQLSATHPVLATRATTPTITTAASSSAYRTVAPRPHEPMPRWDKRSSYSALHHAPADGGQPIARARSVCLIFSLLASLAGALALVTLGLKLLVGGPPLQLAQLHAEQRDSPTGVWPLSDIATTSRAVGVPSTPPLPPQSPPPLPPPPSPPAPAFPPRAPPPSLPRCSGDGQSVADCLNLRFDDGEPLNDVVKAGILLTQWDVVHNYDQPWLPAARDRSLGDHFVGTVKNANMLPGLWSDDLPGVVIAPAASRLFCAYSGDGMSQGDWKSCQRPNGIPPPAGCVPACNIDYQPIWCPPSLCNDTACTVPPRPNEFVQIISTSVRPGQMLSSDCAWPPDGLKWAMKQQVLRRKSVNEVSIDARPIIDQLPYSIEAFFVTSMNFLEKLERAIEAHQDFLEEYAITDDSVPLLLYTSRAGYEKDTSAPPFSVLPAAEIERARARVRNR
;
A
#
# COMPACT_ATOMS: atom_id res chain seq x y z
N MET A 1 -22.55 -37.68 59.23
CA MET A 1 -22.59 -36.29 58.73
C MET A 1 -22.75 -36.33 57.21
N VAL A 2 -23.89 -35.79 56.78
CA VAL A 2 -24.34 -35.35 55.44
C VAL A 2 -23.63 -35.94 54.19
N ARG A 3 -24.35 -36.80 53.47
CA ARG A 3 -24.17 -37.05 52.02
C ARG A 3 -25.08 -36.08 51.26
N GLY A 4 -24.49 -35.15 50.51
CA GLY A 4 -25.22 -34.24 49.62
C GLY A 4 -25.32 -34.85 48.21
N ALA A 5 -26.55 -35.17 47.79
CA ALA A 5 -26.87 -35.52 46.42
C ALA A 5 -27.16 -34.23 45.63
N LEU A 6 -26.45 -34.02 44.53
CA LEU A 6 -26.71 -32.95 43.57
C LEU A 6 -27.75 -33.45 42.56
N VAL A 7 -28.94 -32.86 42.57
CA VAL A 7 -30.00 -33.10 41.60
C VAL A 7 -29.76 -32.18 40.41
N MET A 8 -29.63 -32.74 39.19
CA MET A 8 -29.61 -31.96 37.95
C MET A 8 -31.06 -31.73 37.45
N PRO A 9 -31.41 -30.53 36.97
CA PRO A 9 -32.70 -30.29 36.34
C PRO A 9 -32.73 -30.83 34.90
N ILE A 10 -33.84 -31.48 34.57
CA ILE A 10 -34.21 -31.96 33.24
C ILE A 10 -34.62 -30.74 32.40
N ALA A 11 -33.97 -30.53 31.26
CA ALA A 11 -34.32 -29.49 30.30
C ALA A 11 -35.54 -29.93 29.46
N GLU A 12 -36.55 -29.07 29.39
CA GLU A 12 -37.72 -29.22 28.52
C GLU A 12 -37.36 -28.95 27.04
N PRO A 13 -38.04 -29.61 26.07
CA PRO A 13 -37.80 -29.37 24.66
C PRO A 13 -38.49 -28.09 24.16
N VAL A 14 -37.69 -27.17 23.60
CA VAL A 14 -38.15 -25.97 22.91
C VAL A 14 -38.89 -26.35 21.63
N ARG A 15 -40.17 -25.97 21.54
CA ARG A 15 -41.02 -26.11 20.35
C ARG A 15 -40.59 -25.12 19.26
N SER A 16 -40.40 -25.63 18.05
CA SER A 16 -40.21 -24.85 16.82
C SER A 16 -41.49 -24.09 16.43
N PRO A 17 -41.40 -22.83 15.96
CA PRO A 17 -42.55 -22.15 15.38
C PRO A 17 -42.75 -22.58 13.93
N GLN A 18 -43.93 -23.15 13.64
CA GLN A 18 -44.45 -23.29 12.29
C GLN A 18 -44.83 -21.90 11.74
N LEU A 19 -44.21 -21.51 10.62
CA LEU A 19 -44.68 -20.39 9.82
C LEU A 19 -45.61 -20.93 8.72
N SER A 20 -46.87 -20.54 8.84
CA SER A 20 -47.96 -20.89 7.95
C SER A 20 -47.91 -20.07 6.68
N ALA A 21 -47.97 -20.76 5.53
CA ALA A 21 -48.10 -20.17 4.21
C ALA A 21 -49.57 -19.83 3.92
N THR A 22 -49.84 -18.60 3.48
CA THR A 22 -51.02 -18.24 2.68
C THR A 22 -50.75 -16.95 1.91
N HIS A 23 -50.61 -17.05 0.58
CA HIS A 23 -50.79 -15.91 -0.33
C HIS A 23 -51.89 -16.27 -1.35
N PRO A 24 -52.80 -15.33 -1.66
CA PRO A 24 -53.87 -15.58 -2.63
C PRO A 24 -53.36 -15.40 -4.07
N VAL A 25 -53.80 -16.33 -4.92
CA VAL A 25 -53.69 -16.29 -6.38
C VAL A 25 -54.64 -15.21 -6.90
N LEU A 26 -54.10 -14.21 -7.59
CA LEU A 26 -54.88 -13.33 -8.46
C LEU A 26 -54.43 -13.54 -9.91
N ALA A 27 -55.34 -14.12 -10.69
CA ALA A 27 -55.20 -14.30 -12.12
C ALA A 27 -55.55 -12.99 -12.84
N THR A 28 -54.61 -12.48 -13.63
CA THR A 28 -54.89 -11.52 -14.69
C THR A 28 -54.29 -12.02 -16.01
N ARG A 29 -55.14 -11.95 -17.03
CA ARG A 29 -54.99 -12.44 -18.40
C ARG A 29 -54.69 -11.24 -19.30
N ALA A 30 -54.09 -11.52 -20.47
CA ALA A 30 -53.77 -10.63 -21.61
C ALA A 30 -52.38 -9.94 -21.50
N THR A 31 -51.54 -9.84 -22.53
CA THR A 31 -51.68 -10.07 -23.98
C THR A 31 -50.28 -10.23 -24.57
N THR A 32 -50.12 -11.13 -25.54
CA THR A 32 -48.88 -11.38 -26.27
C THR A 32 -48.61 -10.28 -27.32
N PRO A 33 -47.37 -9.78 -27.47
CA PRO A 33 -46.90 -9.28 -28.74
C PRO A 33 -45.94 -10.28 -29.39
N THR A 34 -46.30 -10.70 -30.59
CA THR A 34 -45.47 -11.43 -31.54
C THR A 34 -44.24 -10.59 -31.88
N ILE A 35 -43.04 -11.11 -31.58
CA ILE A 35 -41.78 -10.58 -32.12
C ILE A 35 -41.17 -11.62 -33.04
N THR A 36 -41.02 -11.21 -34.29
CA THR A 36 -40.44 -11.93 -35.41
C THR A 36 -38.96 -12.23 -35.15
N THR A 37 -38.59 -13.50 -35.02
CA THR A 37 -37.18 -13.93 -35.00
C THR A 37 -36.61 -13.96 -36.41
N ALA A 38 -35.73 -13.03 -36.73
CA ALA A 38 -34.79 -13.15 -37.84
C ALA A 38 -33.56 -13.94 -37.37
N ALA A 39 -33.31 -15.08 -38.00
CA ALA A 39 -32.12 -15.88 -37.79
C ALA A 39 -30.89 -15.15 -38.35
N SER A 40 -29.93 -14.83 -37.48
CA SER A 40 -28.56 -14.47 -37.87
C SER A 40 -27.61 -15.53 -37.32
N SER A 41 -27.17 -16.42 -38.21
CA SER A 41 -26.11 -17.37 -37.94
C SER A 41 -24.76 -16.63 -37.95
N SER A 42 -24.24 -16.27 -36.78
CA SER A 42 -22.85 -15.87 -36.64
C SER A 42 -22.02 -17.07 -36.22
N ALA A 43 -21.17 -17.54 -37.13
CA ALA A 43 -20.22 -18.61 -36.88
C ALA A 43 -19.17 -18.14 -35.88
N TYR A 44 -19.15 -18.73 -34.68
CA TYR A 44 -18.04 -18.59 -33.74
C TYR A 44 -16.77 -19.20 -34.35
N ARG A 45 -15.86 -18.33 -34.77
CA ARG A 45 -14.49 -18.72 -35.14
C ARG A 45 -13.68 -18.76 -33.86
N THR A 46 -13.41 -19.96 -33.37
CA THR A 46 -12.44 -20.21 -32.29
C THR A 46 -11.05 -19.79 -32.79
N VAL A 47 -10.58 -18.63 -32.36
CA VAL A 47 -9.20 -18.18 -32.57
C VAL A 47 -8.38 -18.71 -31.40
N ALA A 48 -7.44 -19.61 -31.68
CA ALA A 48 -6.49 -20.09 -30.68
C ALA A 48 -5.62 -18.93 -30.16
N PRO A 49 -5.28 -18.89 -28.86
CA PRO A 49 -4.43 -17.85 -28.30
C PRO A 49 -3.02 -17.93 -28.92
N ARG A 50 -2.51 -16.80 -29.42
CA ARG A 50 -1.13 -16.70 -29.90
C ARG A 50 -0.16 -16.81 -28.70
N PRO A 51 1.00 -17.46 -28.87
CA PRO A 51 2.05 -17.41 -27.86
C PRO A 51 2.52 -15.96 -27.67
N HIS A 52 2.68 -15.55 -26.41
CA HIS A 52 3.16 -14.23 -26.03
C HIS A 52 4.55 -13.96 -26.65
N GLU A 53 4.62 -13.02 -27.59
CA GLU A 53 5.87 -12.38 -27.97
C GLU A 53 6.23 -11.32 -26.91
N PRO A 54 7.51 -11.19 -26.50
CA PRO A 54 7.93 -10.12 -25.62
C PRO A 54 7.73 -8.77 -26.33
N MET A 55 6.91 -7.89 -25.75
CA MET A 55 6.68 -6.55 -26.27
C MET A 55 8.01 -5.77 -26.42
N PRO A 56 8.15 -4.95 -27.48
CA PRO A 56 9.31 -4.09 -27.64
C PRO A 56 9.35 -3.07 -26.50
N ARG A 57 10.50 -2.98 -25.82
CA ARG A 57 10.79 -1.91 -24.85
C ARG A 57 10.65 -0.56 -25.54
N TRP A 58 9.65 0.21 -25.14
CA TRP A 58 9.56 1.63 -25.44
C TRP A 58 10.60 2.39 -24.60
N ASP A 59 11.67 2.88 -25.24
CA ASP A 59 12.70 3.66 -24.56
C ASP A 59 12.26 5.13 -24.44
N LYS A 60 11.51 5.45 -23.37
CA LYS A 60 11.01 6.81 -23.07
C LYS A 60 11.99 7.69 -22.27
N ARG A 61 13.28 7.35 -22.19
CA ARG A 61 14.27 8.13 -21.38
C ARG A 61 14.54 9.57 -21.87
N SER A 62 13.99 10.02 -23.00
CA SER A 62 14.31 11.33 -23.58
C SER A 62 13.49 12.52 -23.05
N SER A 63 12.32 12.30 -22.44
CA SER A 63 11.35 13.41 -22.24
C SER A 63 11.48 14.18 -20.92
N TYR A 64 12.34 13.76 -19.98
CA TYR A 64 12.38 14.34 -18.63
C TYR A 64 13.34 15.54 -18.45
N SER A 65 14.16 15.90 -19.44
CA SER A 65 15.15 17.00 -19.30
C SER A 65 14.79 18.31 -20.01
N ALA A 66 13.63 18.42 -20.68
CA ALA A 66 13.33 19.58 -21.55
C ALA A 66 12.35 20.63 -20.99
N LEU A 67 12.01 20.61 -19.69
CA LEU A 67 10.96 21.48 -19.13
C LEU A 67 11.45 22.76 -18.42
N HIS A 68 12.71 23.14 -18.62
CA HIS A 68 13.24 24.44 -18.21
C HIS A 68 13.97 25.12 -19.37
N HIS A 69 13.23 25.83 -20.22
CA HIS A 69 13.61 27.06 -20.94
C HIS A 69 12.72 27.24 -22.17
N ALA A 70 11.73 28.13 -22.07
CA ALA A 70 11.09 28.73 -23.23
C ALA A 70 11.07 30.26 -23.05
N PRO A 71 11.40 31.03 -24.10
CA PRO A 71 11.55 32.48 -24.01
C PRO A 71 10.19 33.18 -24.10
N ALA A 72 10.11 34.35 -23.46
CA ALA A 72 8.96 35.23 -23.51
C ALA A 72 9.03 36.13 -24.75
N ASP A 73 7.97 36.14 -25.57
CA ASP A 73 7.62 37.28 -26.41
C ASP A 73 6.14 37.22 -26.84
N GLY A 74 5.45 38.38 -26.81
CA GLY A 74 4.21 38.60 -27.56
C GLY A 74 2.96 39.10 -26.80
N GLY A 75 2.92 40.39 -26.46
CA GLY A 75 1.79 41.36 -26.55
C GLY A 75 0.31 41.00 -26.22
N GLN A 76 -0.17 41.52 -25.07
CA GLN A 76 -1.49 42.11 -24.67
C GLN A 76 -2.85 41.52 -25.14
N PRO A 77 -3.97 41.55 -24.35
CA PRO A 77 -4.27 42.45 -23.22
C PRO A 77 -4.87 41.71 -21.98
N ILE A 78 -4.04 41.31 -21.01
CA ILE A 78 -4.49 40.72 -19.71
C ILE A 78 -4.02 41.59 -18.52
N ALA A 79 -3.56 42.81 -18.79
CA ALA A 79 -2.91 43.65 -17.77
C ALA A 79 -3.85 44.24 -16.70
N ARG A 80 -5.17 44.32 -16.94
CA ARG A 80 -6.10 44.94 -15.97
C ARG A 80 -6.62 43.98 -14.89
N ALA A 81 -6.78 42.68 -15.18
CA ALA A 81 -7.23 41.71 -14.19
C ALA A 81 -6.12 41.30 -13.21
N ARG A 82 -4.86 41.24 -13.68
CA ARG A 82 -3.70 40.87 -12.84
C ARG A 82 -3.34 41.94 -11.80
N SER A 83 -3.51 43.22 -12.12
CA SER A 83 -3.24 44.31 -11.17
C SER A 83 -4.22 44.32 -9.99
N VAL A 84 -5.48 43.94 -10.20
CA VAL A 84 -6.48 43.90 -9.11
C VAL A 84 -6.17 42.77 -8.14
N CYS A 85 -5.85 41.56 -8.63
CA CYS A 85 -5.43 40.45 -7.77
C CYS A 85 -4.14 40.76 -6.98
N LEU A 86 -3.17 41.43 -7.59
CA LEU A 86 -1.92 41.80 -6.90
C LEU A 86 -2.17 42.80 -5.77
N ILE A 87 -3.06 43.78 -5.96
CA ILE A 87 -3.43 44.74 -4.91
C ILE A 87 -4.13 44.04 -3.74
N PHE A 88 -5.07 43.13 -4.00
CA PHE A 88 -5.75 42.37 -2.94
C PHE A 88 -4.78 41.46 -2.16
N SER A 89 -3.84 40.78 -2.84
CA SER A 89 -2.82 39.98 -2.18
C SER A 89 -1.86 40.83 -1.34
N LEU A 90 -1.50 42.04 -1.80
CA LEU A 90 -0.64 42.95 -1.05
C LEU A 90 -1.35 43.46 0.22
N LEU A 91 -2.64 43.82 0.10
CA LEU A 91 -3.44 44.30 1.23
C LEU A 91 -3.69 43.20 2.27
N ALA A 92 -3.91 41.96 1.84
CA ALA A 92 -4.05 40.81 2.75
C ALA A 92 -2.75 40.52 3.51
N SER A 93 -1.59 40.57 2.83
CA SER A 93 -0.29 40.43 3.49
C SER A 93 0.01 41.56 4.48
N LEU A 94 -0.35 42.81 4.15
CA LEU A 94 -0.19 43.94 5.06
C LEU A 94 -1.07 43.81 6.30
N ALA A 95 -2.31 43.34 6.15
CA ALA A 95 -3.21 43.08 7.28
C ALA A 95 -2.66 41.96 8.20
N GLY A 96 -2.13 40.88 7.62
CA GLY A 96 -1.49 39.80 8.37
C GLY A 96 -0.25 40.25 9.14
N ALA A 97 0.60 41.06 8.50
CA ALA A 97 1.78 41.64 9.16
C ALA A 97 1.41 42.57 10.32
N LEU A 98 0.38 43.40 10.15
CA LEU A 98 -0.09 44.31 11.20
C LEU A 98 -0.68 43.55 12.40
N ALA A 99 -1.36 42.42 12.16
CA ALA A 99 -1.88 41.53 13.19
C ALA A 99 -0.75 40.87 14.01
N LEU A 100 0.33 40.43 13.35
CA LEU A 100 1.49 39.85 14.03
C LEU A 100 2.25 40.88 14.87
N VAL A 101 2.40 42.12 14.37
CA VAL A 101 3.02 43.22 15.12
C VAL A 101 2.20 43.59 16.35
N THR A 102 0.87 43.67 16.23
CA THR A 102 -0.01 43.94 17.38
C THR A 102 -0.03 42.80 18.40
N LEU A 103 0.09 41.55 17.97
CA LEU A 103 0.23 40.41 18.88
C LEU A 103 1.57 40.42 19.61
N GLY A 104 2.67 40.74 18.90
CA GLY A 104 4.00 40.90 19.49
C GLY A 104 4.04 42.04 20.52
N LEU A 105 3.44 43.19 20.22
CA LEU A 105 3.35 44.32 21.16
C LEU A 105 2.51 43.98 22.41
N LYS A 106 1.42 43.20 22.27
CA LYS A 106 0.63 42.75 23.43
C LYS A 106 1.43 41.82 24.35
N LEU A 107 2.30 40.98 23.80
CA LEU A 107 3.17 40.10 24.57
C LEU A 107 4.31 40.87 25.26
N LEU A 108 4.78 41.97 24.67
CA LEU A 108 5.84 42.82 25.22
C LEU A 108 5.37 43.74 26.36
N VAL A 109 4.08 44.12 26.40
CA VAL A 109 3.58 45.12 27.36
C VAL A 109 2.78 44.50 28.52
N GLY A 110 2.36 43.23 28.42
CA GLY A 110 1.39 42.64 29.36
C GLY A 110 1.82 41.42 30.18
N GLY A 111 3.06 40.95 30.07
CA GLY A 111 3.52 39.75 30.79
C GLY A 111 4.01 40.06 32.22
N PRO A 112 3.62 39.30 33.26
CA PRO A 112 4.21 39.43 34.59
C PRO A 112 5.70 39.02 34.57
N PRO A 113 6.53 39.57 35.47
CA PRO A 113 7.96 39.29 35.49
C PRO A 113 8.21 37.82 35.84
N LEU A 114 8.79 37.07 34.91
CA LEU A 114 9.33 35.74 35.17
C LEU A 114 10.59 35.87 36.04
N GLN A 115 10.51 35.29 37.25
CA GLN A 115 11.65 35.10 38.13
C GLN A 115 12.65 34.15 37.47
N LEU A 116 13.78 34.71 37.03
CA LEU A 116 14.95 33.95 36.60
C LEU A 116 15.81 33.67 37.84
N ALA A 117 15.62 32.51 38.46
CA ALA A 117 16.52 32.01 39.48
C ALA A 117 16.72 30.50 39.31
N GLN A 118 18.00 30.11 39.40
CA GLN A 118 18.53 28.75 39.57
C GLN A 118 18.59 27.85 38.34
N LEU A 119 19.72 27.95 37.64
CA LEU A 119 20.49 26.77 37.22
C LEU A 119 21.97 27.17 37.12
N HIS A 120 22.67 27.02 38.24
CA HIS A 120 24.12 27.02 38.28
C HIS A 120 24.60 25.57 38.38
N ALA A 121 25.60 25.29 37.55
CA ALA A 121 26.71 24.38 37.78
C ALA A 121 26.42 22.86 37.82
N GLU A 122 26.59 22.22 36.66
CA GLU A 122 27.29 20.94 36.59
C GLU A 122 27.99 20.79 35.23
N GLN A 123 29.10 21.52 35.09
CA GLN A 123 30.07 21.29 34.02
C GLN A 123 31.21 20.49 34.64
N ARG A 124 31.13 19.16 34.55
CA ARG A 124 32.21 18.25 34.89
C ARG A 124 32.92 17.77 33.63
N ASP A 125 34.24 17.82 33.74
CA ASP A 125 35.28 17.43 32.82
C ASP A 125 35.02 16.12 32.05
N SER A 126 35.10 16.20 30.72
CA SER A 126 35.33 15.05 29.85
C SER A 126 36.85 14.85 29.70
N PRO A 127 37.42 13.71 30.09
CA PRO A 127 38.79 13.38 29.74
C PRO A 127 38.82 12.89 28.28
N THR A 128 39.64 13.54 27.48
CA THR A 128 40.07 13.10 26.14
C THR A 128 40.86 11.79 26.27
N GLY A 129 40.16 10.67 26.15
CA GLY A 129 40.76 9.33 26.03
C GLY A 129 41.36 9.14 24.63
N VAL A 130 42.66 9.37 24.52
CA VAL A 130 43.49 8.92 23.39
C VAL A 130 43.62 7.41 23.48
N TRP A 131 43.12 6.69 22.47
CA TRP A 131 43.34 5.25 22.32
C TRP A 131 44.73 4.99 21.73
N PRO A 132 45.60 4.18 22.38
CA PRO A 132 46.84 3.76 21.75
C PRO A 132 46.55 2.66 20.74
N LEU A 133 46.89 2.95 19.48
CA LEU A 133 47.12 1.93 18.45
C LEU A 133 48.19 0.97 18.97
N SER A 134 47.79 -0.26 19.28
CA SER A 134 48.70 -1.32 19.67
C SER A 134 49.11 -2.09 18.41
N ASP A 135 50.42 -2.14 18.19
CA ASP A 135 51.09 -2.87 17.12
C ASP A 135 50.72 -4.36 17.09
N ILE A 136 50.13 -4.81 15.98
CA ILE A 136 50.02 -6.24 15.67
C ILE A 136 51.32 -6.65 14.99
N ALA A 137 52.24 -7.20 15.78
CA ALA A 137 53.46 -7.82 15.30
C ALA A 137 53.15 -9.14 14.56
N THR A 138 53.29 -9.11 13.24
CA THR A 138 53.20 -10.27 12.36
C THR A 138 54.37 -11.23 12.62
N THR A 139 54.15 -12.30 13.37
CA THR A 139 55.12 -13.39 13.51
C THR A 139 54.86 -14.43 12.41
N SER A 140 55.63 -14.34 11.33
CA SER A 140 55.72 -15.39 10.30
C SER A 140 56.49 -16.58 10.87
N ARG A 141 55.78 -17.68 11.19
CA ARG A 141 56.38 -18.96 11.55
C ARG A 141 56.19 -19.91 10.37
N ALA A 142 57.26 -20.12 9.61
CA ALA A 142 57.32 -21.12 8.55
C ALA A 142 57.19 -22.52 9.18
N VAL A 143 56.02 -23.14 9.02
CA VAL A 143 55.79 -24.56 9.32
C VAL A 143 56.05 -25.34 8.04
N GLY A 144 57.08 -26.19 8.05
CA GLY A 144 57.40 -27.08 6.95
C GLY A 144 56.26 -28.06 6.66
N VAL A 145 55.84 -28.11 5.41
CA VAL A 145 54.80 -29.03 4.92
C VAL A 145 55.43 -30.41 4.72
N PRO A 146 54.94 -31.48 5.38
CA PRO A 146 55.39 -32.83 5.12
C PRO A 146 54.83 -33.32 3.78
N SER A 147 55.67 -33.99 3.00
CA SER A 147 55.36 -34.54 1.68
C SER A 147 54.21 -35.54 1.76
N THR A 148 53.10 -35.25 1.08
CA THR A 148 51.94 -36.13 0.96
C THR A 148 52.25 -37.36 0.10
N PRO A 149 51.84 -38.57 0.52
CA PRO A 149 52.02 -39.78 -0.27
C PRO A 149 51.17 -39.74 -1.56
N PRO A 150 51.58 -40.49 -2.61
CA PRO A 150 50.89 -40.51 -3.89
C PRO A 150 49.47 -41.06 -3.75
N LEU A 151 48.52 -40.34 -4.37
CA LEU A 151 47.10 -40.72 -4.39
C LEU A 151 46.91 -42.05 -5.16
N PRO A 152 46.01 -42.93 -4.68
CA PRO A 152 45.66 -44.16 -5.38
C PRO A 152 45.03 -43.86 -6.76
N PRO A 153 45.14 -44.80 -7.72
CA PRO A 153 44.59 -44.65 -9.06
C PRO A 153 43.08 -44.40 -8.98
N GLN A 154 42.63 -43.31 -9.62
CA GLN A 154 41.23 -42.93 -9.66
C GLN A 154 40.41 -43.95 -10.45
N SER A 155 39.30 -44.40 -9.86
CA SER A 155 38.31 -45.23 -10.55
C SER A 155 37.75 -44.49 -11.77
N PRO A 156 37.45 -45.20 -12.88
CA PRO A 156 36.84 -44.58 -14.04
C PRO A 156 35.51 -43.90 -13.66
N PRO A 157 35.21 -42.74 -14.26
CA PRO A 157 33.99 -42.00 -13.95
C PRO A 157 32.75 -42.85 -14.28
N PRO A 158 31.72 -42.85 -13.43
CA PRO A 158 30.48 -43.57 -13.71
C PRO A 158 29.84 -43.03 -14.99
N LEU A 159 29.28 -43.94 -15.79
CA LEU A 159 28.53 -43.59 -16.99
C LEU A 159 27.38 -42.65 -16.64
N PRO A 160 27.07 -41.66 -17.50
CA PRO A 160 25.93 -40.77 -17.28
C PRO A 160 24.63 -41.60 -17.23
N PRO A 161 23.71 -41.29 -16.30
CA PRO A 161 22.43 -41.96 -16.25
C PRO A 161 21.66 -41.74 -17.57
N PRO A 162 20.85 -42.72 -18.00
CA PRO A 162 20.02 -42.54 -19.18
C PRO A 162 19.07 -41.35 -19.00
N PRO A 163 18.74 -40.62 -20.07
CA PRO A 163 17.85 -39.47 -20.00
C PRO A 163 16.48 -39.91 -19.48
N SER A 164 16.02 -39.26 -18.40
CA SER A 164 14.68 -39.49 -17.87
C SER A 164 13.63 -39.22 -18.94
N PRO A 165 12.57 -40.05 -19.04
CA PRO A 165 11.46 -39.77 -19.94
C PRO A 165 10.86 -38.38 -19.63
N PRO A 166 10.37 -37.66 -20.64
CA PRO A 166 9.74 -36.35 -20.44
C PRO A 166 8.57 -36.51 -19.46
N ALA A 167 8.52 -35.61 -18.47
CA ALA A 167 7.45 -35.60 -17.49
C ALA A 167 6.09 -35.51 -18.21
N PRO A 168 5.05 -36.23 -17.75
CA PRO A 168 3.70 -36.07 -18.28
C PRO A 168 3.32 -34.59 -18.25
N ALA A 169 2.69 -34.09 -19.32
CA ALA A 169 2.15 -32.73 -19.33
C ALA A 169 1.19 -32.59 -18.14
N PHE A 170 1.42 -31.57 -17.30
CA PHE A 170 0.52 -31.28 -16.20
C PHE A 170 -0.89 -31.02 -16.75
N PRO A 171 -1.95 -31.56 -16.12
CA PRO A 171 -3.30 -31.21 -16.51
C PRO A 171 -3.47 -29.68 -16.43
N PRO A 172 -4.25 -29.07 -17.35
CA PRO A 172 -4.53 -27.63 -17.28
C PRO A 172 -5.03 -27.27 -15.89
N ARG A 173 -4.40 -26.27 -15.27
CA ARG A 173 -4.74 -25.82 -13.92
C ARG A 173 -6.21 -25.41 -13.92
N ALA A 174 -7.00 -25.96 -12.99
CA ALA A 174 -8.37 -25.51 -12.82
C ALA A 174 -8.40 -23.98 -12.64
N PRO A 175 -9.38 -23.27 -13.22
CA PRO A 175 -9.50 -21.84 -13.01
C PRO A 175 -9.58 -21.55 -11.50
N PRO A 176 -8.87 -20.52 -11.01
CA PRO A 176 -8.92 -20.16 -9.61
C PRO A 176 -10.38 -19.91 -9.18
N PRO A 177 -10.76 -20.26 -7.94
CA PRO A 177 -12.09 -19.97 -7.43
C PRO A 177 -12.37 -18.48 -7.58
N SER A 178 -13.59 -18.14 -8.02
CA SER A 178 -14.02 -16.76 -8.18
C SER A 178 -13.90 -16.03 -6.83
N LEU A 179 -13.01 -15.03 -6.77
CA LEU A 179 -12.88 -14.20 -5.58
C LEU A 179 -14.16 -13.41 -5.33
N PRO A 180 -14.57 -13.19 -4.07
CA PRO A 180 -15.58 -12.22 -3.74
C PRO A 180 -15.15 -10.86 -4.27
N ARG A 181 -15.89 -10.34 -5.24
CA ARG A 181 -15.60 -9.08 -5.95
C ARG A 181 -16.77 -8.14 -5.80
N CYS A 182 -16.46 -6.86 -5.86
CA CYS A 182 -17.49 -5.83 -5.90
C CYS A 182 -18.33 -5.79 -7.18
N SER A 183 -18.07 -6.65 -8.16
CA SER A 183 -18.73 -6.66 -9.48
C SER A 183 -19.89 -7.68 -9.60
N GLY A 184 -20.50 -8.12 -8.49
CA GLY A 184 -21.33 -9.34 -8.44
C GLY A 184 -22.84 -9.22 -8.71
N ASP A 185 -23.54 -8.17 -8.25
CA ASP A 185 -25.01 -8.24 -8.08
C ASP A 185 -25.77 -7.00 -8.59
N GLY A 186 -25.24 -6.33 -9.62
CA GLY A 186 -25.79 -5.06 -10.11
C GLY A 186 -25.54 -3.87 -9.18
N GLN A 187 -24.87 -4.08 -8.04
CA GLN A 187 -24.29 -3.04 -7.21
C GLN A 187 -23.08 -2.42 -7.94
N SER A 188 -22.91 -1.10 -7.85
CA SER A 188 -21.71 -0.46 -8.41
C SER A 188 -20.46 -0.84 -7.60
N VAL A 189 -19.29 -0.89 -8.24
CA VAL A 189 -18.03 -1.16 -7.54
C VAL A 189 -17.79 -0.14 -6.44
N ALA A 190 -18.10 1.13 -6.67
CA ALA A 190 -17.97 2.19 -5.67
C ALA A 190 -18.82 1.90 -4.42
N ASP A 191 -20.09 1.53 -4.59
CA ASP A 191 -20.99 1.24 -3.46
C ASP A 191 -20.50 0.03 -2.64
N CYS A 192 -20.03 -1.02 -3.30
CA CYS A 192 -19.46 -2.18 -2.60
C CYS A 192 -18.15 -1.83 -1.86
N LEU A 193 -17.28 -1.03 -2.46
CA LEU A 193 -16.04 -0.57 -1.79
C LEU A 193 -16.36 0.32 -0.59
N ASN A 194 -17.37 1.19 -0.70
CA ASN A 194 -17.85 2.03 0.40
C ASN A 194 -18.44 1.17 1.53
N LEU A 195 -19.25 0.17 1.20
CA LEU A 195 -19.78 -0.78 2.18
C LEU A 195 -18.63 -1.52 2.90
N ARG A 196 -17.62 -1.98 2.17
CA ARG A 196 -16.44 -2.63 2.77
C ARG A 196 -15.63 -1.67 3.67
N PHE A 197 -15.55 -0.40 3.30
CA PHE A 197 -14.91 0.62 4.12
C PHE A 197 -15.68 0.87 5.42
N ASP A 198 -17.01 0.96 5.34
CA ASP A 198 -17.89 1.21 6.48
C ASP A 198 -17.97 0.01 7.43
N ASP A 199 -18.07 -1.21 6.89
CA ASP A 199 -18.11 -2.47 7.65
C ASP A 199 -16.73 -2.94 8.13
N GLY A 200 -15.66 -2.28 7.69
CA GLY A 200 -14.29 -2.65 8.00
C GLY A 200 -13.91 -2.40 9.47
N GLU A 201 -13.22 -3.35 10.06
CA GLU A 201 -12.76 -3.27 11.46
C GLU A 201 -11.25 -3.51 11.57
N PRO A 202 -10.55 -2.98 12.60
CA PRO A 202 -9.16 -3.35 12.87
C PRO A 202 -9.03 -4.85 13.24
N LEU A 203 -8.86 -5.69 12.22
CA LEU A 203 -8.79 -7.16 12.33
C LEU A 203 -7.52 -7.70 11.66
N ASN A 204 -7.18 -8.95 11.96
CA ASN A 204 -6.04 -9.66 11.36
C ASN A 204 -6.37 -10.32 10.01
N ASP A 205 -7.56 -10.07 9.50
CA ASP A 205 -8.05 -10.57 8.22
C ASP A 205 -8.23 -9.38 7.28
N VAL A 206 -7.38 -9.28 6.26
CA VAL A 206 -7.38 -8.14 5.34
C VAL A 206 -8.73 -7.96 4.63
N VAL A 207 -9.50 -9.03 4.42
CA VAL A 207 -10.83 -8.98 3.78
C VAL A 207 -11.84 -8.27 4.67
N LYS A 208 -11.76 -8.49 5.98
CA LYS A 208 -12.62 -7.85 6.98
C LYS A 208 -12.06 -6.54 7.50
N ALA A 209 -10.78 -6.27 7.22
CA ALA A 209 -10.10 -5.09 7.74
C ALA A 209 -10.54 -3.80 7.03
N GLY A 210 -11.01 -3.90 5.79
CA GLY A 210 -11.53 -2.79 5.01
C GLY A 210 -11.07 -2.84 3.56
N ILE A 211 -10.83 -1.66 2.97
CA ILE A 211 -10.31 -1.52 1.60
C ILE A 211 -8.77 -1.51 1.59
N LEU A 212 -8.17 -2.14 0.58
CA LEU A 212 -6.72 -2.19 0.40
C LEU A 212 -6.32 -1.30 -0.79
N LEU A 213 -5.52 -0.28 -0.52
CA LEU A 213 -5.15 0.75 -1.48
C LEU A 213 -3.64 0.76 -1.68
N THR A 214 -3.17 0.90 -2.92
CA THR A 214 -1.77 1.19 -3.23
C THR A 214 -1.71 2.47 -4.05
N GLN A 215 -0.80 3.39 -3.68
CA GLN A 215 -0.61 4.65 -4.41
C GLN A 215 0.65 4.59 -5.25
N TRP A 216 0.63 5.20 -6.43
CA TRP A 216 1.76 5.19 -7.35
C TRP A 216 2.66 6.38 -7.11
N ASP A 217 3.60 6.20 -6.18
CA ASP A 217 4.66 7.15 -5.95
C ASP A 217 5.86 6.94 -6.91
N VAL A 218 7.01 7.50 -6.54
CA VAL A 218 8.22 7.49 -7.37
C VAL A 218 8.88 6.14 -7.56
N VAL A 219 8.51 5.15 -6.74
CA VAL A 219 9.18 3.84 -6.78
C VAL A 219 8.46 2.83 -7.67
N HIS A 220 7.20 3.07 -8.02
CA HIS A 220 6.36 2.17 -8.83
C HIS A 220 6.76 2.13 -10.31
N ASN A 221 6.30 1.09 -11.01
CA ASN A 221 6.35 1.03 -12.47
C ASN A 221 5.36 2.06 -13.03
N TYR A 222 5.88 3.13 -13.64
CA TYR A 222 5.04 4.22 -14.15
C TYR A 222 4.17 3.79 -15.34
N ASP A 223 4.66 2.88 -16.18
CA ASP A 223 3.94 2.42 -17.38
C ASP A 223 2.90 1.34 -17.03
N GLN A 224 3.12 0.58 -15.96
CA GLN A 224 2.19 -0.47 -15.52
C GLN A 224 2.05 -0.43 -13.99
N PRO A 225 1.40 0.60 -13.42
CA PRO A 225 1.39 0.82 -11.98
C PRO A 225 0.52 -0.18 -11.19
N TRP A 226 -0.20 -1.06 -11.88
CA TRP A 226 -0.87 -2.24 -11.31
C TRP A 226 0.07 -3.45 -11.14
N LEU A 227 1.33 -3.34 -11.57
CA LEU A 227 2.39 -4.31 -11.31
C LEU A 227 3.34 -3.74 -10.25
N PRO A 228 4.05 -4.60 -9.49
CA PRO A 228 5.12 -4.13 -8.62
C PRO A 228 6.18 -3.41 -9.47
N ALA A 229 7.03 -2.62 -8.81
CA ALA A 229 8.13 -1.98 -9.51
C ALA A 229 8.96 -3.03 -10.30
N ALA A 230 9.59 -2.60 -11.39
CA ALA A 230 10.41 -3.49 -12.19
C ALA A 230 11.42 -4.25 -11.31
N ARG A 231 11.72 -5.51 -11.67
CA ARG A 231 12.57 -6.42 -10.89
C ARG A 231 13.98 -5.89 -10.60
N ASP A 232 14.44 -4.87 -11.32
CA ASP A 232 15.70 -4.20 -11.05
C ASP A 232 15.65 -3.29 -9.82
N ARG A 233 14.45 -3.08 -9.25
CA ARG A 233 14.23 -2.42 -7.97
C ARG A 233 13.87 -3.45 -6.90
N SER A 234 14.21 -3.11 -5.67
CA SER A 234 13.94 -3.87 -4.44
C SER A 234 12.48 -4.24 -4.17
N LEU A 235 11.55 -3.68 -4.94
CA LEU A 235 10.10 -3.78 -4.80
C LEU A 235 9.46 -4.80 -5.73
N GLY A 236 10.22 -5.50 -6.58
CA GLY A 236 9.65 -6.42 -7.57
C GLY A 236 8.90 -7.63 -7.00
N ASP A 237 8.94 -7.85 -5.69
CA ASP A 237 8.29 -8.97 -4.99
C ASP A 237 7.10 -8.56 -4.12
N HIS A 238 6.80 -7.26 -3.97
CA HIS A 238 5.69 -6.79 -3.15
C HIS A 238 5.09 -5.46 -3.62
N PHE A 239 3.85 -5.20 -3.17
CA PHE A 239 3.25 -3.87 -3.20
C PHE A 239 3.34 -3.23 -1.82
N VAL A 240 3.39 -1.90 -1.81
CA VAL A 240 3.31 -1.10 -0.59
C VAL A 240 1.99 -0.36 -0.61
N GLY A 241 1.13 -0.63 0.36
CA GLY A 241 -0.21 -0.08 0.39
C GLY A 241 -0.65 0.38 1.77
N THR A 242 -1.93 0.64 1.90
CA THR A 242 -2.60 0.99 3.14
C THR A 242 -3.95 0.29 3.20
N VAL A 243 -4.33 -0.18 4.39
CA VAL A 243 -5.67 -0.72 4.66
C VAL A 243 -6.49 0.39 5.31
N LYS A 244 -7.70 0.66 4.81
CA LYS A 244 -8.57 1.72 5.31
C LYS A 244 -9.96 1.22 5.66
N ASN A 245 -10.53 1.76 6.73
CA ASN A 245 -11.94 1.62 7.10
C ASN A 245 -12.43 2.88 7.83
N ALA A 246 -13.74 2.94 8.11
CA ALA A 246 -14.39 4.08 8.74
C ALA A 246 -13.88 4.41 10.15
N ASN A 247 -13.25 3.45 10.84
CA ASN A 247 -12.70 3.60 12.18
C ASN A 247 -11.25 4.14 12.20
N MET A 248 -10.65 4.37 11.03
CA MET A 248 -9.27 4.83 10.90
C MET A 248 -9.18 6.32 10.60
N LEU A 249 -8.00 6.90 10.85
CA LEU A 249 -7.77 8.28 10.44
C LEU A 249 -7.80 8.40 8.91
N PRO A 250 -8.47 9.45 8.41
CA PRO A 250 -8.51 9.70 6.99
C PRO A 250 -7.16 10.25 6.53
N GLY A 251 -6.70 9.72 5.40
CA GLY A 251 -5.46 10.14 4.78
C GLY A 251 -4.81 8.99 4.04
N LEU A 252 -4.16 9.30 2.94
CA LEU A 252 -3.26 8.38 2.26
C LEU A 252 -1.82 8.86 2.46
N TRP A 253 -0.86 8.16 1.86
CA TRP A 253 0.54 8.58 1.90
C TRP A 253 0.70 9.97 1.30
N SER A 254 0.04 10.17 0.17
CA SER A 254 -0.13 11.51 -0.40
C SER A 254 -1.56 11.72 -0.83
N ASP A 255 -2.10 12.90 -0.58
CA ASP A 255 -3.43 13.28 -1.06
C ASP A 255 -3.41 13.69 -2.55
N ASP A 256 -2.27 13.60 -3.25
CA ASP A 256 -2.12 13.98 -4.66
C ASP A 256 -1.66 12.82 -5.57
N LEU A 257 -1.59 11.59 -5.05
CA LEU A 257 -1.15 10.43 -5.83
C LEU A 257 -2.33 9.54 -6.21
N PRO A 258 -2.50 9.22 -7.51
CA PRO A 258 -3.43 8.19 -7.94
C PRO A 258 -2.97 6.81 -7.47
N GLY A 259 -3.86 5.84 -7.60
CA GLY A 259 -3.60 4.48 -7.13
C GLY A 259 -4.55 3.44 -7.69
N VAL A 260 -4.40 2.20 -7.19
CA VAL A 260 -5.37 1.12 -7.43
C VAL A 260 -5.92 0.56 -6.12
N VAL A 261 -7.16 0.10 -6.19
CA VAL A 261 -7.80 -0.70 -5.15
C VAL A 261 -7.55 -2.16 -5.47
N ILE A 262 -6.86 -2.85 -4.57
CA ILE A 262 -6.54 -4.28 -4.70
C ILE A 262 -7.63 -5.07 -3.98
N ALA A 263 -8.15 -6.11 -4.63
CA ALA A 263 -9.06 -7.05 -4.01
C ALA A 263 -8.39 -7.69 -2.77
N PRO A 264 -8.91 -7.49 -1.55
CA PRO A 264 -8.28 -8.03 -0.34
C PRO A 264 -8.15 -9.56 -0.38
N ALA A 265 -9.11 -10.25 -1.01
CA ALA A 265 -9.09 -11.71 -1.17
C ALA A 265 -7.99 -12.20 -2.13
N ALA A 266 -7.48 -11.32 -3.01
CA ALA A 266 -6.33 -11.61 -3.86
C ALA A 266 -4.98 -11.31 -3.17
N SER A 267 -5.02 -10.80 -1.93
CA SER A 267 -3.85 -10.23 -1.28
C SER A 267 -3.33 -11.14 -0.17
N ARG A 268 -2.00 -11.16 -0.01
CA ARG A 268 -1.34 -11.81 1.11
C ARG A 268 -0.37 -10.83 1.75
N LEU A 269 -0.62 -10.43 2.99
CA LEU A 269 0.27 -9.52 3.69
C LEU A 269 1.58 -10.22 4.07
N PHE A 270 2.68 -9.50 3.94
CA PHE A 270 3.96 -9.83 4.55
C PHE A 270 4.07 -9.23 5.95
N CYS A 271 3.74 -7.95 6.09
CA CYS A 271 3.70 -7.24 7.36
C CYS A 271 2.89 -5.95 7.27
N ALA A 272 2.65 -5.35 8.43
CA ALA A 272 1.99 -4.07 8.59
C ALA A 272 2.80 -3.13 9.49
N TYR A 273 2.59 -1.83 9.34
CA TYR A 273 3.16 -0.76 10.14
C TYR A 273 2.06 0.20 10.59
N SER A 274 2.22 0.82 11.76
CA SER A 274 1.27 1.83 12.26
C SER A 274 1.41 3.19 11.57
N GLY A 275 2.40 3.32 10.70
CA GLY A 275 2.87 4.55 10.06
C GLY A 275 3.54 4.21 8.74
N ASP A 276 4.47 5.07 8.35
CA ASP A 276 5.43 4.81 7.28
C ASP A 276 6.43 3.73 7.74
N GLY A 277 6.42 2.62 7.02
CA GLY A 277 7.31 1.51 7.27
C GLY A 277 8.62 1.63 6.51
N MET A 278 8.75 2.53 5.52
CA MET A 278 9.87 2.54 4.59
C MET A 278 10.04 1.18 3.88
N SER A 279 8.94 0.47 3.59
CA SER A 279 8.93 -0.84 2.91
C SER A 279 9.62 -0.80 1.55
N GLN A 280 9.75 0.39 0.97
CA GLN A 280 10.34 0.64 -0.34
C GLN A 280 11.87 0.70 -0.34
N GLY A 281 12.52 0.68 0.83
CA GLY A 281 13.97 0.77 0.90
C GLY A 281 14.65 -0.50 0.39
N ASP A 282 15.71 -0.36 -0.41
CA ASP A 282 16.52 -1.49 -0.89
C ASP A 282 17.04 -2.39 0.24
N TRP A 283 17.28 -1.80 1.41
CA TRP A 283 17.72 -2.48 2.63
C TRP A 283 16.66 -3.41 3.25
N LYS A 284 15.41 -3.34 2.78
CA LYS A 284 14.32 -4.25 3.16
C LYS A 284 13.99 -5.31 2.13
N SER A 285 14.69 -5.31 0.99
CA SER A 285 14.51 -6.35 -0.02
C SER A 285 15.11 -7.66 0.47
N CYS A 286 14.46 -8.77 0.09
CA CYS A 286 15.08 -10.08 0.19
C CYS A 286 16.06 -10.35 -0.96
N GLN A 287 16.00 -9.56 -2.03
CA GLN A 287 16.94 -9.66 -3.13
C GLN A 287 18.26 -9.03 -2.75
N ARG A 288 19.34 -9.82 -2.79
CA ARG A 288 20.69 -9.31 -2.56
C ARG A 288 21.34 -8.93 -3.89
N PRO A 289 22.22 -7.92 -3.88
CA PRO A 289 23.13 -7.69 -5.00
C PRO A 289 23.88 -8.98 -5.36
N ASN A 290 24.18 -9.15 -6.65
CA ASN A 290 24.97 -10.27 -7.18
C ASN A 290 24.30 -11.66 -7.09
N GLY A 291 22.97 -11.73 -6.95
CA GLY A 291 22.24 -13.00 -6.97
C GLY A 291 22.50 -13.90 -5.76
N ILE A 292 23.03 -13.33 -4.66
CA ILE A 292 23.18 -14.07 -3.41
C ILE A 292 21.78 -14.45 -2.91
N PRO A 293 21.53 -15.72 -2.55
CA PRO A 293 20.23 -16.13 -2.04
C PRO A 293 19.80 -15.29 -0.83
N PRO A 294 18.49 -15.03 -0.68
CA PRO A 294 17.97 -14.38 0.52
C PRO A 294 18.35 -15.20 1.76
N PRO A 295 18.62 -14.54 2.89
CA PRO A 295 18.81 -15.24 4.16
C PRO A 295 17.53 -16.01 4.52
N ALA A 296 17.70 -17.16 5.19
CA ALA A 296 16.57 -17.94 5.68
C ALA A 296 15.70 -17.08 6.62
N GLY A 297 14.38 -17.10 6.41
CA GLY A 297 13.44 -16.30 7.18
C GLY A 297 13.29 -14.84 6.72
N CYS A 298 13.91 -14.45 5.61
CA CYS A 298 13.70 -13.13 5.03
C CYS A 298 12.24 -12.95 4.60
N VAL A 299 11.57 -11.93 5.14
CA VAL A 299 10.24 -11.49 4.69
C VAL A 299 10.38 -10.14 3.97
N PRO A 300 10.00 -10.02 2.68
CA PRO A 300 10.18 -8.77 1.93
C PRO A 300 9.51 -7.58 2.60
N ALA A 301 10.20 -6.44 2.60
CA ALA A 301 9.73 -5.18 3.20
C ALA A 301 9.61 -5.15 4.75
N CYS A 302 9.84 -6.27 5.43
CA CYS A 302 9.64 -6.37 6.89
C CYS A 302 10.94 -6.33 7.70
N ASN A 303 12.09 -6.53 7.05
CA ASN A 303 13.37 -6.70 7.72
C ASN A 303 14.14 -5.39 7.88
N ILE A 304 14.86 -5.27 8.99
CA ILE A 304 16.00 -4.34 9.14
C ILE A 304 17.25 -5.23 9.24
N ASP A 305 18.26 -4.99 8.41
CA ASP A 305 19.50 -5.78 8.39
C ASP A 305 19.26 -7.30 8.29
N TYR A 306 18.31 -7.71 7.43
CA TYR A 306 17.99 -9.11 7.15
C TYR A 306 17.32 -9.90 8.29
N GLN A 307 16.88 -9.24 9.36
CA GLN A 307 16.02 -9.84 10.38
C GLN A 307 14.75 -9.00 10.54
N PRO A 308 13.56 -9.62 10.58
CA PRO A 308 12.35 -8.88 10.87
C PRO A 308 12.38 -8.41 12.33
N ILE A 309 12.35 -7.10 12.55
CA ILE A 309 12.16 -6.54 13.88
C ILE A 309 10.65 -6.44 14.10
N TRP A 310 10.09 -7.54 14.62
CA TRP A 310 8.69 -7.61 14.97
C TRP A 310 8.40 -6.76 16.20
N CYS A 311 7.29 -6.03 16.18
CA CYS A 311 6.77 -5.36 17.36
C CYS A 311 6.47 -6.40 18.44
N PRO A 312 6.96 -6.22 19.68
CA PRO A 312 6.65 -7.15 20.74
C PRO A 312 5.14 -7.14 21.00
N PRO A 313 4.52 -8.31 21.24
CA PRO A 313 3.09 -8.40 21.54
C PRO A 313 2.66 -7.51 22.71
N SER A 314 3.58 -7.20 23.64
CA SER A 314 3.32 -6.33 24.80
C SER A 314 3.00 -4.87 24.45
N LEU A 315 3.32 -4.39 23.23
CA LEU A 315 2.94 -3.04 22.80
C LEU A 315 1.43 -2.87 22.62
N CYS A 316 0.72 -3.97 22.42
CA CYS A 316 -0.73 -3.99 22.27
C CYS A 316 -1.33 -5.28 22.83
N ASN A 317 -2.10 -5.17 23.90
CA ASN A 317 -2.99 -6.25 24.34
C ASN A 317 -4.45 -5.93 23.97
N ASP A 318 -5.35 -6.89 24.17
CA ASP A 318 -6.80 -6.74 23.87
C ASP A 318 -7.46 -5.55 24.55
N THR A 319 -6.91 -5.08 25.67
CA THR A 319 -7.47 -3.99 26.46
C THR A 319 -6.84 -2.63 26.20
N ALA A 320 -5.59 -2.57 25.73
CA ALA A 320 -4.86 -1.32 25.54
C ALA A 320 -3.64 -1.52 24.63
N CYS A 321 -3.47 -0.58 23.70
CA CYS A 321 -2.21 -0.36 23.02
C CYS A 321 -1.52 0.79 23.76
N THR A 322 -0.34 0.52 24.34
CA THR A 322 0.48 1.58 24.89
C THR A 322 1.18 2.28 23.73
N VAL A 323 1.26 3.60 23.77
CA VAL A 323 2.17 4.30 22.86
C VAL A 323 3.57 3.76 23.21
N PRO A 324 4.32 3.17 22.26
CA PRO A 324 5.67 2.73 22.56
C PRO A 324 6.45 3.90 23.17
N PRO A 325 7.36 3.64 24.12
CA PRO A 325 8.19 4.70 24.64
C PRO A 325 8.87 5.44 23.49
N ARG A 326 9.06 6.76 23.66
CA ARG A 326 9.62 7.64 22.64
C ARG A 326 10.91 7.02 22.05
N PRO A 327 11.25 7.30 20.78
CA PRO A 327 12.34 6.65 20.04
C PRO A 327 13.63 6.45 20.84
N ASN A 328 13.92 7.36 21.76
CA ASN A 328 15.05 7.39 22.67
C ASN A 328 15.28 6.09 23.48
N GLU A 329 14.22 5.36 23.88
CA GLU A 329 14.38 4.08 24.62
C GLU A 329 14.53 2.88 23.68
N PHE A 330 13.86 2.90 22.53
CA PHE A 330 13.99 1.85 21.51
C PHE A 330 15.34 1.93 20.77
N VAL A 331 15.90 3.15 20.67
CA VAL A 331 17.25 3.41 20.14
C VAL A 331 18.31 2.67 20.94
N GLN A 332 18.18 2.44 22.26
CA GLN A 332 19.21 1.68 22.99
C GLN A 332 19.27 0.20 22.60
N ILE A 333 18.14 -0.41 22.22
CA ILE A 333 18.11 -1.81 21.77
C ILE A 333 18.66 -1.91 20.33
N ILE A 334 18.41 -0.90 19.49
CA ILE A 334 18.81 -0.92 18.07
C ILE A 334 20.20 -0.30 17.83
N SER A 335 20.69 0.62 18.68
CA SER A 335 21.96 1.35 18.45
C SER A 335 23.22 0.49 18.53
N THR A 336 23.12 -0.75 19.02
CA THR A 336 24.24 -1.69 18.98
C THR A 336 24.40 -2.37 17.61
N SER A 337 23.37 -2.32 16.75
CA SER A 337 23.35 -3.03 15.47
C SER A 337 23.22 -2.11 14.25
N VAL A 338 22.71 -0.89 14.41
CA VAL A 338 22.44 0.02 13.29
C VAL A 338 23.59 1.01 13.08
N ARG A 339 24.01 1.17 11.81
CA ARG A 339 25.13 2.03 11.44
C ARG A 339 24.82 3.50 11.75
N PRO A 340 25.80 4.30 12.22
CA PRO A 340 25.62 5.73 12.38
C PRO A 340 25.14 6.37 11.07
N GLY A 341 23.98 7.06 11.12
CA GLY A 341 23.41 7.77 9.97
C GLY A 341 22.20 7.11 9.28
N GLN A 342 21.80 5.89 9.66
CA GLN A 342 20.50 5.35 9.23
C GLN A 342 19.36 5.99 10.03
N MET A 343 18.48 6.74 9.35
CA MET A 343 17.21 7.17 9.93
C MET A 343 16.37 5.94 10.22
N LEU A 344 16.26 5.59 11.50
CA LEU A 344 15.28 4.64 11.98
C LEU A 344 13.89 5.27 11.75
N SER A 345 13.16 4.85 10.72
CA SER A 345 11.71 4.96 10.78
C SER A 345 11.29 4.18 12.03
N SER A 346 10.75 4.89 13.02
CA SER A 346 10.59 4.46 14.42
C SER A 346 9.64 3.28 14.66
N ASP A 347 9.21 2.60 13.61
CA ASP A 347 8.08 1.69 13.65
C ASP A 347 8.58 0.26 13.36
N CYS A 348 8.51 -0.59 14.37
CA CYS A 348 8.67 -2.03 14.20
C CYS A 348 7.57 -2.56 13.26
N ALA A 349 7.83 -3.70 12.62
CA ALA A 349 6.85 -4.36 11.76
C ALA A 349 5.90 -5.21 12.61
N TRP A 350 4.64 -5.33 12.22
CA TRP A 350 3.73 -6.36 12.71
C TRP A 350 3.63 -7.49 11.68
N PRO A 351 3.66 -8.76 12.10
CA PRO A 351 3.37 -9.87 11.21
C PRO A 351 1.92 -9.82 10.71
N PRO A 352 1.50 -10.66 9.75
CA PRO A 352 0.13 -10.62 9.20
C PRO A 352 -0.97 -10.77 10.27
N ASP A 353 -0.74 -11.60 11.29
CA ASP A 353 -1.60 -11.77 12.47
C ASP A 353 -1.49 -10.62 13.49
N GLY A 354 -0.76 -9.56 13.16
CA GLY A 354 -0.66 -8.32 13.91
C GLY A 354 -1.27 -7.10 13.21
N LEU A 355 -1.93 -7.26 12.05
CA LEU A 355 -2.56 -6.16 11.30
C LEU A 355 -3.52 -5.33 12.17
N LYS A 356 -4.36 -5.99 13.00
CA LYS A 356 -5.25 -5.34 13.98
C LYS A 356 -4.51 -4.33 14.85
N TRP A 357 -3.31 -4.68 15.30
CA TRP A 357 -2.50 -3.87 16.19
C TRP A 357 -1.84 -2.70 15.47
N ALA A 358 -1.29 -2.94 14.27
CA ALA A 358 -0.77 -1.87 13.43
C ALA A 358 -1.83 -0.79 13.17
N MET A 359 -3.06 -1.20 12.82
CA MET A 359 -4.19 -0.29 12.59
C MET A 359 -4.63 0.46 13.86
N LYS A 360 -4.75 -0.24 15.00
CA LYS A 360 -5.07 0.42 16.28
C LYS A 360 -4.00 1.44 16.68
N GLN A 361 -2.71 1.11 16.50
CA GLN A 361 -1.61 2.01 16.79
C GLN A 361 -1.58 3.22 15.85
N GLN A 362 -1.95 3.06 14.58
CA GLN A 362 -2.07 4.16 13.64
C GLN A 362 -3.06 5.23 14.16
N VAL A 363 -4.24 4.80 14.61
CA VAL A 363 -5.26 5.68 15.20
C VAL A 363 -4.73 6.35 16.48
N LEU A 364 -4.13 5.58 17.39
CA LEU A 364 -3.61 6.10 18.66
C LEU A 364 -2.48 7.12 18.48
N ARG A 365 -1.58 6.88 17.52
CA ARG A 365 -0.46 7.77 17.19
C ARG A 365 -0.85 8.92 16.26
N ARG A 366 -2.14 9.00 15.93
CA ARG A 366 -2.74 9.97 15.01
C ARG A 366 -2.01 10.04 13.67
N LYS A 367 -1.58 8.89 13.14
CA LYS A 367 -0.94 8.81 11.84
C LYS A 367 -2.00 8.76 10.75
N SER A 368 -1.81 9.52 9.67
CA SER A 368 -2.74 9.50 8.53
C SER A 368 -2.72 8.18 7.78
N VAL A 369 -1.65 7.38 7.92
CA VAL A 369 -1.41 6.16 7.13
C VAL A 369 -0.89 5.04 8.01
N ASN A 370 -1.37 3.84 7.76
CA ASN A 370 -0.72 2.57 8.09
C ASN A 370 -0.16 1.99 6.79
N GLU A 371 1.11 1.66 6.77
CA GLU A 371 1.72 0.99 5.63
C GLU A 371 1.56 -0.53 5.77
N VAL A 372 1.24 -1.21 4.67
CA VAL A 372 1.25 -2.67 4.59
C VAL A 372 2.10 -3.12 3.41
N SER A 373 2.88 -4.17 3.62
CA SER A 373 3.61 -4.86 2.56
C SER A 373 2.81 -6.09 2.11
N ILE A 374 2.57 -6.21 0.80
CA ILE A 374 1.68 -7.20 0.21
C ILE A 374 2.46 -8.02 -0.80
N ASP A 375 2.40 -9.35 -0.71
CA ASP A 375 2.99 -10.24 -1.71
C ASP A 375 2.42 -9.97 -3.09
N ALA A 376 3.28 -9.64 -4.05
CA ALA A 376 2.83 -9.32 -5.40
C ALA A 376 2.35 -10.55 -6.18
N ARG A 377 2.82 -11.76 -5.85
CA ARG A 377 2.55 -12.96 -6.65
C ARG A 377 1.06 -13.30 -6.74
N PRO A 378 0.30 -13.39 -5.63
CA PRO A 378 -1.12 -13.70 -5.71
C PRO A 378 -1.93 -12.63 -6.46
N ILE A 379 -1.47 -11.37 -6.43
CA ILE A 379 -2.10 -10.28 -7.17
C ILE A 379 -1.85 -10.48 -8.67
N ILE A 380 -0.60 -10.68 -9.08
CA ILE A 380 -0.20 -10.86 -10.48
C ILE A 380 -0.86 -12.11 -11.09
N ASP A 381 -0.82 -13.24 -10.39
CA ASP A 381 -1.38 -14.52 -10.85
C ASP A 381 -2.90 -14.44 -11.09
N GLN A 382 -3.56 -13.42 -10.54
CA GLN A 382 -5.00 -13.23 -10.61
C GLN A 382 -5.39 -12.01 -11.44
N LEU A 383 -4.46 -11.35 -12.15
CA LEU A 383 -4.80 -10.24 -13.04
C LEU A 383 -5.70 -10.69 -14.21
N PRO A 384 -6.62 -9.82 -14.68
CA PRO A 384 -6.93 -8.48 -14.15
C PRO A 384 -7.77 -8.51 -12.86
N TYR A 385 -8.17 -9.70 -12.43
CA TYR A 385 -9.18 -9.89 -11.39
C TYR A 385 -8.75 -9.55 -9.96
N SER A 386 -7.48 -9.23 -9.73
CA SER A 386 -6.98 -8.74 -8.44
C SER A 386 -7.12 -7.23 -8.26
N ILE A 387 -7.43 -6.48 -9.33
CA ILE A 387 -7.69 -5.04 -9.28
C ILE A 387 -9.20 -4.80 -9.35
N GLU A 388 -9.72 -4.02 -8.41
CA GLU A 388 -11.15 -3.69 -8.34
C GLU A 388 -11.47 -2.32 -8.93
N ALA A 389 -10.58 -1.35 -8.75
CA ALA A 389 -10.75 0.00 -9.28
C ALA A 389 -9.41 0.71 -9.40
N PHE A 390 -9.35 1.70 -10.29
CA PHE A 390 -8.34 2.75 -10.28
C PHE A 390 -8.92 3.93 -9.51
N PHE A 391 -8.09 4.72 -8.85
CA PHE A 391 -8.56 5.92 -8.17
C PHE A 391 -7.63 7.11 -8.33
N VAL A 392 -8.23 8.29 -8.24
CA VAL A 392 -7.56 9.58 -8.11
C VAL A 392 -8.02 10.25 -6.82
N THR A 393 -7.17 11.09 -6.26
CA THR A 393 -7.52 11.89 -5.09
C THR A 393 -8.02 13.27 -5.51
N SER A 394 -8.75 13.95 -4.61
CA SER A 394 -9.34 15.25 -4.91
C SER A 394 -8.32 16.40 -5.03
N MET A 395 -7.12 16.28 -4.43
CA MET A 395 -6.10 17.32 -4.52
C MET A 395 -5.30 17.22 -5.82
N ASN A 396 -5.05 18.36 -6.47
CA ASN A 396 -4.36 18.46 -7.77
C ASN A 396 -4.99 17.59 -8.87
N PHE A 397 -6.32 17.46 -8.80
CA PHE A 397 -7.13 16.55 -9.57
C PHE A 397 -6.77 16.46 -11.06
N LEU A 398 -6.65 17.58 -11.79
CA LEU A 398 -6.52 17.54 -13.25
C LEU A 398 -5.22 16.88 -13.76
N GLU A 399 -4.05 17.24 -13.23
CA GLU A 399 -2.77 16.68 -13.71
C GLU A 399 -2.67 15.19 -13.36
N LYS A 400 -3.10 14.84 -12.15
CA LYS A 400 -3.04 13.47 -11.63
C LYS A 400 -4.11 12.57 -12.26
N LEU A 401 -5.25 13.16 -12.62
CA LEU A 401 -6.31 12.50 -13.37
C LEU A 401 -5.84 12.06 -14.75
N GLU A 402 -5.10 12.90 -15.49
CA GLU A 402 -4.56 12.52 -16.80
C GLU A 402 -3.68 11.27 -16.69
N ARG A 403 -2.77 11.24 -15.71
CA ARG A 403 -1.91 10.07 -15.46
C ARG A 403 -2.70 8.83 -15.04
N ALA A 404 -3.73 8.99 -14.22
CA ALA A 404 -4.59 7.87 -13.82
C ALA A 404 -5.41 7.33 -14.98
N ILE A 405 -5.87 8.22 -15.89
CA ILE A 405 -6.58 7.83 -17.09
C ILE A 405 -5.67 7.06 -18.05
N GLU A 406 -4.44 7.52 -18.27
CA GLU A 406 -3.46 6.81 -19.09
C GLU A 406 -3.27 5.38 -18.56
N ALA A 407 -2.90 5.23 -17.29
CA ALA A 407 -2.70 3.92 -16.68
C ALA A 407 -3.98 3.04 -16.68
N HIS A 408 -5.14 3.66 -16.47
CA HIS A 408 -6.42 2.95 -16.50
C HIS A 408 -6.74 2.45 -17.92
N GLN A 409 -6.56 3.27 -18.94
CA GLN A 409 -6.77 2.88 -20.34
C GLN A 409 -5.82 1.76 -20.76
N ASP A 410 -4.54 1.88 -20.41
CA ASP A 410 -3.53 0.85 -20.70
C ASP A 410 -3.91 -0.48 -20.04
N PHE A 411 -4.42 -0.46 -18.81
CA PHE A 411 -4.91 -1.66 -18.12
C PHE A 411 -6.12 -2.30 -18.82
N LEU A 412 -7.11 -1.49 -19.20
CA LEU A 412 -8.30 -1.98 -19.89
C LEU A 412 -7.96 -2.60 -21.25
N GLU A 413 -7.05 -1.97 -22.00
CA GLU A 413 -6.57 -2.47 -23.29
C GLU A 413 -5.78 -3.77 -23.13
N GLU A 414 -4.79 -3.81 -22.23
CA GLU A 414 -3.93 -4.97 -21.96
C GLU A 414 -4.76 -6.23 -21.64
N TYR A 415 -5.82 -6.08 -20.85
CA TYR A 415 -6.65 -7.20 -20.40
C TYR A 415 -7.96 -7.37 -21.17
N ALA A 416 -8.21 -6.54 -22.20
CA ALA A 416 -9.43 -6.54 -23.00
C ALA A 416 -10.72 -6.52 -22.16
N ILE A 417 -10.76 -5.65 -21.15
CA ILE A 417 -11.91 -5.43 -20.26
C ILE A 417 -12.46 -4.01 -20.38
N THR A 418 -13.60 -3.73 -19.74
CA THR A 418 -14.30 -2.44 -19.84
C THR A 418 -14.24 -1.62 -18.55
N ASP A 419 -14.56 -0.32 -18.67
CA ASP A 419 -14.71 0.61 -17.53
C ASP A 419 -15.63 0.05 -16.43
N ASP A 420 -16.68 -0.68 -16.80
CA ASP A 420 -17.64 -1.26 -15.85
C ASP A 420 -17.01 -2.36 -14.96
N SER A 421 -15.97 -3.04 -15.48
CA SER A 421 -15.31 -4.14 -14.77
C SER A 421 -14.32 -3.63 -13.73
N VAL A 422 -13.61 -2.54 -14.05
CA VAL A 422 -12.61 -1.89 -13.21
C VAL A 422 -12.72 -0.38 -13.44
N PRO A 423 -13.57 0.34 -12.68
CA PRO A 423 -13.82 1.76 -12.93
C PRO A 423 -12.70 2.65 -12.40
N LEU A 424 -12.66 3.88 -12.92
CA LEU A 424 -11.88 4.98 -12.37
C LEU A 424 -12.73 5.80 -11.39
N LEU A 425 -12.32 5.84 -10.13
CA LEU A 425 -13.08 6.43 -9.03
C LEU A 425 -12.38 7.69 -8.46
N LEU A 426 -13.17 8.59 -7.89
CA LEU A 426 -12.66 9.65 -7.03
C LEU A 426 -12.61 9.14 -5.60
N TYR A 427 -11.41 9.08 -5.03
CA TYR A 427 -11.20 8.88 -3.62
C TYR A 427 -11.10 10.23 -2.91
N THR A 428 -12.10 10.54 -2.10
CA THR A 428 -12.08 11.71 -1.22
C THR A 428 -11.51 11.27 0.11
N SER A 429 -10.21 11.51 0.32
CA SER A 429 -9.66 11.41 1.67
C SER A 429 -10.47 12.39 2.53
N ARG A 430 -10.96 11.95 3.70
CA ARG A 430 -11.59 12.88 4.67
C ARG A 430 -10.53 13.76 5.33
N ALA A 431 -9.53 14.22 4.57
CA ALA A 431 -8.40 15.03 4.98
C ALA A 431 -8.91 16.45 5.31
N GLY A 432 -9.52 16.52 6.48
CA GLY A 432 -10.07 17.68 7.11
C GLY A 432 -10.54 17.19 8.47
N TYR A 433 -9.95 17.69 9.55
CA TYR A 433 -10.40 17.38 10.92
C TYR A 433 -11.88 17.74 11.16
N GLU A 434 -12.53 18.45 10.22
CA GLU A 434 -13.95 18.77 10.20
C GLU A 434 -14.79 17.61 9.61
N LYS A 435 -14.99 16.62 10.47
CA LYS A 435 -16.21 15.87 10.82
C LYS A 435 -17.47 15.83 9.92
N ASP A 436 -17.43 16.08 8.60
CA ASP A 436 -18.48 15.49 7.75
C ASP A 436 -18.10 14.04 7.41
N THR A 437 -18.25 13.18 8.42
CA THR A 437 -17.97 11.75 8.35
C THR A 437 -19.02 10.97 7.56
N SER A 438 -20.03 11.64 7.00
CA SER A 438 -21.18 10.96 6.38
C SER A 438 -20.94 10.61 4.91
N ALA A 439 -20.02 11.30 4.23
CA ALA A 439 -19.74 11.03 2.83
C ALA A 439 -18.93 9.71 2.67
N PRO A 440 -19.31 8.86 1.71
CA PRO A 440 -18.53 7.69 1.34
C PRO A 440 -17.16 8.11 0.77
N PRO A 441 -16.09 7.33 0.99
CA PRO A 441 -14.76 7.68 0.50
C PRO A 441 -14.64 7.61 -1.02
N PHE A 442 -15.38 6.71 -1.68
CA PHE A 442 -15.39 6.60 -3.14
C PHE A 442 -16.65 7.19 -3.75
N SER A 443 -16.46 7.92 -4.84
CA SER A 443 -17.54 8.36 -5.72
C SER A 443 -17.17 8.09 -7.17
N VAL A 444 -18.17 7.85 -8.00
CA VAL A 444 -17.99 7.73 -9.45
C VAL A 444 -17.67 9.12 -9.99
N LEU A 445 -16.59 9.20 -10.78
CA LEU A 445 -16.25 10.46 -11.43
C LEU A 445 -17.30 10.84 -12.48
N PRO A 446 -17.65 12.13 -12.60
CA PRO A 446 -18.55 12.57 -13.65
C PRO A 446 -18.01 12.19 -15.03
N ALA A 447 -18.81 11.51 -15.86
CA ALA A 447 -18.38 11.05 -17.18
C ALA A 447 -17.81 12.18 -18.07
N ALA A 448 -18.34 13.40 -17.94
CA ALA A 448 -17.83 14.56 -18.66
C ALA A 448 -16.40 14.96 -18.27
N GLU A 449 -15.99 14.74 -17.02
CA GLU A 449 -14.62 15.01 -16.56
C GLU A 449 -13.65 13.95 -17.06
N ILE A 450 -14.04 12.68 -16.99
CA ILE A 450 -13.28 11.55 -17.57
C ILE A 450 -13.07 11.79 -19.06
N GLU A 451 -14.13 12.08 -19.82
CA GLU A 451 -14.03 12.28 -21.28
C GLU A 451 -13.20 13.51 -21.64
N ARG A 452 -13.28 14.59 -20.87
CA ARG A 452 -12.42 15.76 -21.06
C ARG A 452 -10.96 15.41 -20.85
N ALA A 453 -10.62 14.68 -19.80
CA ALA A 453 -9.25 14.32 -19.51
C ALA A 453 -8.70 13.26 -20.50
N ARG A 454 -9.51 12.27 -20.89
CA ARG A 454 -9.21 11.35 -22.00
C ARG A 454 -8.92 12.09 -23.31
N ALA A 455 -9.70 13.11 -23.64
CA ALA A 455 -9.46 13.92 -24.83
C ALA A 455 -8.12 14.68 -24.77
N ARG A 456 -7.69 15.12 -23.57
CA ARG A 456 -6.38 15.77 -23.39
C ARG A 456 -5.24 14.79 -23.56
N VAL A 457 -5.36 13.59 -22.97
CA VAL A 457 -4.38 12.51 -23.13
C VAL A 457 -4.20 12.14 -24.60
N ARG A 458 -5.30 11.94 -25.36
CA ARG A 458 -5.24 11.63 -26.80
C ARG A 458 -4.59 12.70 -27.68
N ASN A 459 -4.54 13.94 -27.22
CA ASN A 459 -3.99 15.08 -27.98
C ASN A 459 -2.51 15.36 -27.64
N ARG A 460 -1.91 14.60 -26.72
CA ARG A 460 -0.46 14.61 -26.43
C ARG A 460 0.23 13.60 -27.33
#